data_AF-X1T8X3-F1
#
_entry.id   AF-X1T8X3-F1
#
_cell.length_a   1.000
_cell.length_b   1.000
_cell.length_c   1.000
_cell.angle_alpha   90.00
_cell.angle_beta   90.00
_cell.angle_gamma   90.00
#
_symmetry.space_group_name_H-M   'P 1'
#
loop_
_entity.id
_entity.type
_entity.pdbx_description
1 polymer ?
#
loop_
_entity_poly.entity_id
_entity_poly.type
_entity_poly.pdbx_seq_one_letter_code
_entity_poly.pdbx_strand_id
1 'polypeptide(L)'
;DEAILKSMVRAFKEKIPQIKIVVLSHSPLQTSQAYQVKAIGRLHLIDIMRCLRDTNLFISGGGGLLQDSTGKGWSILYYLGLILLAKIFKTPVMIYAQGIGPINKKINKLLIKWILNKIDLITVRDNPSKKILNNFGVSGPSIYVNSDPLLSYSLTET
;
A
#
# COMPACT_ATOMS: atom_id res chain seq x y z
N ASP A 1 3.37 -5.97 11.28
CA ASP A 1 3.18 -4.68 10.58
C ASP A 1 4.11 -3.58 11.08
N GLU A 2 4.23 -3.35 12.39
CA GLU A 2 5.12 -2.33 12.98
C GLU A 2 6.60 -2.40 12.51
N ALA A 3 7.19 -3.61 12.42
CA ALA A 3 8.55 -3.79 11.92
C ALA A 3 8.71 -3.41 10.43
N ILE A 4 7.68 -3.67 9.62
CA ILE A 4 7.66 -3.28 8.19
C ILE A 4 7.59 -1.76 8.10
N LEU A 5 6.69 -1.13 8.87
CA LEU A 5 6.56 0.32 8.92
C LEU A 5 7.88 1.00 9.33
N LYS A 6 8.50 0.51 10.42
CA LYS A 6 9.80 1.02 10.90
C LYS A 6 10.85 1.02 9.79
N SER A 7 10.93 -0.10 9.08
CA SER A 7 11.91 -0.32 8.01
C SER A 7 11.65 0.59 6.81
N MET A 8 10.38 0.72 6.40
CA MET A 8 9.99 1.62 5.32
C MET A 8 10.30 3.08 5.66
N VAL A 9 9.91 3.54 6.85
CA VAL A 9 10.18 4.92 7.30
C VAL A 9 11.68 5.20 7.31
N ARG A 10 12.48 4.26 7.83
CA ARG A 10 13.94 4.38 7.84
C ARG A 10 14.50 4.49 6.41
N ALA A 11 14.14 3.55 5.54
CA ALA A 11 14.64 3.53 4.15
C ALA A 11 14.27 4.80 3.38
N PHE A 12 13.05 5.31 3.55
CA PHE A 12 12.63 6.56 2.90
C PHE A 12 13.37 7.78 3.45
N LYS A 13 13.56 7.89 4.77
CA LYS A 13 14.30 9.01 5.36
C LYS A 13 15.79 8.97 5.02
N GLU A 14 16.39 7.79 4.91
CA GLU A 14 17.78 7.62 4.48
C GLU A 14 17.98 8.06 3.02
N LYS A 15 17.05 7.72 2.13
CA LYS A 15 17.13 8.08 0.70
C LYS A 15 16.67 9.52 0.40
N ILE A 16 15.72 10.03 1.17
CA ILE A 16 15.11 11.36 0.98
C ILE A 16 15.00 12.04 2.36
N PRO A 17 16.06 12.72 2.83
CA PRO A 17 16.11 13.28 4.19
C PRO A 17 14.94 14.20 4.55
N GLN A 18 14.47 15.00 3.59
CA GLN A 18 13.35 15.95 3.77
C GLN A 18 11.95 15.35 3.51
N ILE A 19 11.82 14.03 3.35
CA ILE A 19 10.53 13.40 3.07
C ILE A 19 9.54 13.62 4.23
N LYS A 20 8.32 14.05 3.89
CA LYS A 20 7.20 14.13 4.83
C LYS A 20 6.38 12.85 4.73
N ILE A 21 6.36 12.07 5.81
CA ILE A 21 5.61 10.82 5.89
C ILE A 21 4.41 11.01 6.82
N VAL A 22 3.22 10.64 6.33
CA VAL A 22 2.00 10.53 7.11
C VAL A 22 1.55 9.08 7.15
N VAL A 23 1.36 8.54 8.36
CA VAL A 23 0.95 7.15 8.56
C VAL A 23 -0.51 7.08 8.99
N LEU A 24 -1.30 6.25 8.31
CA LEU A 24 -2.64 5.87 8.76
C LEU A 24 -2.52 4.82 9.86
N SER A 25 -2.82 5.19 11.11
CA SER A 25 -2.58 4.33 12.28
C SER A 25 -3.85 4.08 13.09
N HIS A 26 -3.89 2.95 13.78
CA HIS A 26 -4.89 2.70 14.82
C HIS A 26 -4.62 3.54 16.09
N SER A 27 -3.34 3.78 16.41
CA SER A 27 -2.87 4.54 17.57
C SER A 27 -1.92 5.66 17.15
N PRO A 28 -2.44 6.79 16.61
CA PRO A 28 -1.61 7.83 16.01
C PRO A 28 -0.52 8.40 16.93
N LEU A 29 -0.82 8.63 18.21
CA LEU A 29 0.15 9.15 19.17
C LEU A 29 1.35 8.21 19.34
N GLN A 30 1.08 6.91 19.53
CA GLN A 30 2.13 5.88 19.69
C GLN A 30 2.96 5.74 18.42
N THR A 31 2.33 5.67 17.26
CA THR A 31 3.02 5.57 15.96
C THR A 31 3.89 6.80 15.69
N SER A 32 3.39 8.00 16.00
CA SER A 32 4.13 9.25 15.83
C SER A 32 5.40 9.27 16.67
N GLN A 33 5.29 8.92 17.95
CA GLN A 33 6.43 8.86 18.87
C GLN A 33 7.46 7.79 18.46
N ALA A 34 7.00 6.60 18.10
CA ALA A 34 7.86 5.47 17.78
C ALA A 34 8.69 5.68 16.50
N TYR A 35 8.12 6.34 15.48
CA TYR A 35 8.74 6.47 14.15
C TYR A 35 9.14 7.89 13.77
N GLN A 36 8.83 8.87 14.61
CA GLN A 36 9.10 10.30 14.36
C GLN A 36 8.47 10.75 13.03
N VAL A 37 7.20 10.42 12.83
CA VAL A 37 6.40 10.73 11.63
C VAL A 37 5.05 11.30 12.02
N LYS A 38 4.39 12.04 11.13
CA LYS A 38 2.99 12.40 11.37
C LYS A 38 2.14 11.13 11.27
N ALA A 39 1.17 10.98 12.16
CA ALA A 39 0.21 9.88 12.08
C ALA A 39 -1.22 10.41 12.26
N ILE A 40 -2.17 9.81 11.55
CA ILE A 40 -3.60 10.14 11.65
C ILE A 40 -4.41 8.86 11.84
N GLY A 41 -5.62 8.99 12.40
CA GLY A 41 -6.50 7.86 12.64
C GLY A 41 -6.89 7.18 11.33
N ARG A 42 -6.65 5.87 11.21
CA ARG A 42 -6.96 5.10 9.99
C ARG A 42 -8.45 5.07 9.63
N LEU A 43 -9.33 5.38 10.58
CA LEU A 43 -10.78 5.46 10.35
C LEU A 43 -11.29 6.91 10.19
N HIS A 44 -10.42 7.91 10.32
CA HIS A 44 -10.79 9.32 10.25
C HIS A 44 -10.85 9.77 8.78
N LEU A 45 -11.91 9.40 8.07
CA LEU A 45 -12.03 9.60 6.62
C LEU A 45 -11.84 11.07 6.20
N ILE A 46 -12.34 12.03 6.97
CA ILE A 46 -12.18 13.47 6.65
C ILE A 46 -10.71 13.88 6.69
N ASP A 47 -9.96 13.44 7.72
CA ASP A 47 -8.54 13.72 7.85
C ASP A 47 -7.72 13.03 6.75
N ILE A 48 -8.10 11.81 6.39
CA ILE A 48 -7.50 11.06 5.29
C ILE A 48 -7.70 11.78 3.96
N MET A 49 -8.93 12.23 3.66
CA MET A 49 -9.23 12.96 2.42
C MET A 49 -8.47 14.28 2.34
N ARG A 50 -8.39 15.04 3.45
CA ARG A 50 -7.58 16.26 3.53
C ARG A 50 -6.11 15.96 3.30
N CYS A 51 -5.58 14.91 3.93
CA CYS A 51 -4.20 14.48 3.77
C CYS A 51 -3.90 14.11 2.31
N LEU A 52 -4.75 13.29 1.68
CA LEU A 52 -4.55 12.83 0.30
C LEU A 52 -4.49 13.97 -0.70
N ARG A 53 -5.30 15.03 -0.51
CA ARG A 53 -5.29 16.22 -1.37
C ARG A 53 -3.91 16.89 -1.44
N ASP A 54 -3.17 16.88 -0.35
CA ASP A 54 -1.83 17.49 -0.25
C ASP A 54 -0.70 16.46 -0.36
N THR A 55 -1.00 15.23 -0.78
CA THR A 55 -0.05 14.11 -0.88
C THR A 55 0.41 13.90 -2.31
N ASN A 56 1.73 13.77 -2.52
CA ASN A 56 2.31 13.50 -3.84
C ASN A 56 2.38 12.00 -4.19
N LEU A 57 2.28 11.12 -3.20
CA LEU A 57 2.28 9.66 -3.39
C LEU A 57 1.55 8.97 -2.24
N PHE A 58 0.55 8.15 -2.56
CA PHE A 58 -0.09 7.25 -1.63
C PHE A 58 0.50 5.85 -1.75
N ILE A 59 1.00 5.31 -0.64
CA ILE A 59 1.56 3.96 -0.59
C ILE A 59 0.62 3.05 0.20
N SER A 60 0.06 2.06 -0.46
CA SER A 60 -0.52 0.90 0.20
C SER A 60 0.62 -0.02 0.61
N GLY A 61 1.04 0.08 1.88
CA GLY A 61 2.22 -0.57 2.43
C GLY A 61 2.22 -2.10 2.35
N GLY A 62 3.37 -2.68 2.66
CA GLY A 62 3.62 -4.13 2.60
C GLY A 62 2.89 -4.94 3.67
N GLY A 63 3.05 -6.26 3.60
CA GLY A 63 2.35 -7.22 4.47
C GLY A 63 1.15 -7.88 3.76
N GLY A 64 0.19 -8.37 4.53
CA GLY A 64 -0.96 -9.13 4.05
C GLY A 64 -2.29 -8.35 3.98
N LEU A 65 -2.24 -7.05 3.67
CA LEU A 65 -3.45 -6.20 3.77
C LEU A 65 -4.52 -6.55 2.71
N LEU A 66 -4.10 -7.12 1.56
CA LEU A 66 -4.99 -7.67 0.53
C LEU A 66 -5.16 -9.20 0.69
N GLN A 67 -5.59 -9.63 1.88
CA GLN A 67 -5.85 -11.04 2.18
C GLN A 67 -7.20 -11.21 2.91
N ASP A 68 -7.89 -12.32 2.66
CA ASP A 68 -9.13 -12.70 3.37
C ASP A 68 -8.83 -13.38 4.74
N SER A 69 -7.80 -12.94 5.49
CA SER A 69 -7.38 -13.61 6.73
C SER A 69 -8.30 -13.37 7.94
N THR A 70 -9.19 -12.37 7.89
CA THR A 70 -10.16 -12.06 8.97
C THR A 70 -11.56 -12.63 8.73
N GLY A 71 -11.70 -13.57 7.79
CA GLY A 71 -12.92 -14.37 7.55
C GLY A 71 -14.08 -13.63 6.87
N LYS A 72 -14.20 -12.30 7.05
CA LYS A 72 -15.30 -11.51 6.46
C LYS A 72 -14.92 -10.76 5.18
N GLY A 73 -13.63 -10.61 4.85
CA GLY A 73 -13.15 -9.98 3.60
C GLY A 73 -13.43 -8.48 3.43
N TRP A 74 -13.85 -7.79 4.50
CA TRP A 74 -14.10 -6.33 4.50
C TRP A 74 -12.82 -5.50 4.54
N SER A 75 -11.71 -6.08 5.02
CA SER A 75 -10.40 -5.44 5.02
C SER A 75 -9.99 -5.03 3.61
N ILE A 76 -10.19 -5.91 2.63
CA ILE A 76 -9.89 -5.64 1.22
C ILE A 76 -10.68 -4.42 0.72
N LEU A 77 -11.98 -4.34 1.03
CA LEU A 77 -12.82 -3.22 0.62
C LEU A 77 -12.33 -1.89 1.21
N TYR A 78 -11.90 -1.90 2.48
CA TYR A 78 -11.31 -0.72 3.11
C TYR A 78 -10.05 -0.24 2.38
N TYR A 79 -9.08 -1.12 2.11
CA TYR A 79 -7.84 -0.73 1.42
C TYR A 79 -8.08 -0.33 -0.04
N LEU A 80 -8.97 -1.03 -0.74
CA LEU A 80 -9.39 -0.64 -2.09
C LEU A 80 -10.11 0.72 -2.10
N GLY A 81 -10.90 1.02 -1.07
CA GLY A 81 -11.54 2.32 -0.88
C GLY A 81 -10.51 3.45 -0.70
N LEU A 82 -9.45 3.22 0.09
CA LEU A 82 -8.36 4.20 0.24
C LEU A 82 -7.62 4.45 -1.08
N ILE A 83 -7.35 3.39 -1.83
CA ILE A 83 -6.73 3.50 -3.16
C ILE A 83 -7.64 4.31 -4.10
N LEU A 84 -8.94 4.01 -4.10
CA LEU A 84 -9.90 4.74 -4.93
C LEU A 84 -9.97 6.22 -4.54
N LEU A 85 -9.99 6.54 -3.24
CA LEU A 85 -9.93 7.92 -2.75
C LEU A 85 -8.67 8.63 -3.23
N ALA A 86 -7.51 7.99 -3.14
CA ALA A 86 -6.25 8.55 -3.66
C ALA A 86 -6.35 8.84 -5.17
N LYS A 87 -6.93 7.92 -5.97
CA LYS A 87 -7.16 8.17 -7.40
C LYS A 87 -8.16 9.31 -7.66
N ILE A 88 -9.20 9.48 -6.83
CA ILE A 88 -10.14 10.61 -6.93
C ILE A 88 -9.42 11.94 -6.73
N PHE A 89 -8.50 12.02 -5.76
CA PHE A 89 -7.65 13.19 -5.54
C PHE A 89 -6.49 13.31 -6.52
N LYS A 90 -6.40 12.43 -7.53
CA LYS A 90 -5.31 12.36 -8.51
C LYS A 90 -3.93 12.14 -7.89
N THR A 91 -3.89 11.60 -6.67
CA THR A 91 -2.66 11.20 -6.01
C THR A 91 -2.14 9.92 -6.68
N PRO A 92 -0.88 9.88 -7.14
CA PRO A 92 -0.23 8.65 -7.58
C PRO A 92 -0.29 7.58 -6.50
N VAL A 93 -0.56 6.33 -6.88
CA VAL A 93 -0.72 5.20 -5.97
C VAL A 93 0.28 4.11 -6.29
N MET A 94 0.98 3.65 -5.24
CA MET A 94 1.85 2.49 -5.28
C MET A 94 1.37 1.42 -4.30
N ILE A 95 1.29 0.17 -4.76
CA ILE A 95 1.28 -1.00 -3.87
C ILE A 95 2.73 -1.42 -3.63
N TYR A 96 3.11 -1.57 -2.36
CA TYR A 96 4.50 -1.81 -1.98
C TYR A 96 4.69 -3.17 -1.30
N ALA A 97 5.45 -4.07 -1.94
CA ALA A 97 5.89 -5.38 -1.41
C ALA A 97 4.77 -6.18 -0.72
N GLN A 98 3.57 -6.15 -1.31
CA GLN A 98 2.39 -6.73 -0.69
C GLN A 98 2.23 -8.21 -1.04
N GLY A 99 1.87 -9.03 -0.05
CA GLY A 99 1.42 -10.40 -0.27
C GLY A 99 -0.06 -10.40 -0.65
N ILE A 100 -0.42 -11.07 -1.73
CA ILE A 100 -1.79 -11.11 -2.26
C ILE A 100 -2.41 -12.48 -1.98
N GLY A 101 -3.61 -12.49 -1.38
CA GLY A 101 -4.44 -13.71 -1.27
C GLY A 101 -4.25 -14.57 -0.01
N PRO A 102 -5.07 -15.64 0.14
CA PRO A 102 -6.16 -16.05 -0.75
C PRO A 102 -7.33 -15.04 -0.74
N ILE A 103 -8.00 -14.90 -1.89
CA ILE A 103 -9.17 -14.04 -2.08
C ILE A 103 -10.29 -14.89 -2.66
N ASN A 104 -11.31 -15.16 -1.85
CA ASN A 104 -12.34 -16.15 -2.19
C ASN A 104 -13.57 -15.49 -2.84
N LYS A 105 -13.90 -14.27 -2.43
CA LYS A 105 -15.12 -13.57 -2.89
C LYS A 105 -14.98 -13.04 -4.32
N LYS A 106 -15.93 -13.40 -5.20
CA LYS A 106 -15.97 -12.92 -6.60
C LYS A 106 -15.98 -11.38 -6.71
N ILE A 107 -16.74 -10.70 -5.84
CA ILE A 107 -16.79 -9.23 -5.82
C ILE A 107 -15.41 -8.61 -5.52
N ASN A 108 -14.65 -9.18 -4.58
CA ASN A 108 -13.31 -8.70 -4.25
C ASN A 108 -12.37 -8.85 -5.45
N LYS A 109 -12.44 -9.97 -6.19
CA LYS A 109 -11.66 -10.19 -7.42
C LYS A 109 -11.96 -9.14 -8.48
N LEU A 110 -13.25 -8.83 -8.70
CA LEU A 110 -13.69 -7.81 -9.67
C LEU A 110 -13.21 -6.41 -9.29
N LEU A 111 -13.32 -6.04 -8.01
CA LEU A 111 -12.86 -4.74 -7.52
C LEU A 111 -11.34 -4.61 -7.61
N ILE A 112 -10.59 -5.65 -7.25
CA ILE A 112 -9.14 -5.69 -7.42
C ILE A 112 -8.78 -5.47 -8.89
N LYS A 113 -9.39 -6.22 -9.82
CA LYS A 113 -9.17 -6.02 -11.25
C LYS A 113 -9.43 -4.57 -11.66
N TRP A 114 -10.59 -4.03 -11.30
CA TRP A 114 -11.01 -2.71 -11.74
C TRP A 114 -10.13 -1.58 -11.18
N ILE A 115 -9.80 -1.64 -9.89
CA ILE A 115 -9.06 -0.59 -9.18
C ILE A 115 -7.56 -0.70 -9.48
N LEU A 116 -6.98 -1.90 -9.39
CA LEU A 116 -5.53 -2.05 -9.54
C LEU A 116 -5.06 -1.86 -10.99
N ASN A 117 -5.94 -1.96 -11.98
CA ASN A 117 -5.60 -1.54 -13.35
C ASN A 117 -5.52 -0.02 -13.53
N LYS A 118 -5.84 0.79 -12.50
CA LYS A 118 -5.83 2.26 -12.55
C LYS A 118 -4.73 2.88 -11.68
N ILE A 119 -3.97 2.07 -10.94
CA ILE A 119 -2.86 2.56 -10.10
C ILE A 119 -1.56 2.60 -10.89
N ASP A 120 -0.57 3.26 -10.30
CA ASP A 120 0.62 3.71 -11.03
C ASP A 120 1.76 2.68 -10.95
N LEU A 121 1.87 1.95 -9.84
CA LEU A 121 2.90 0.93 -9.66
C LEU A 121 2.46 -0.18 -8.70
N ILE A 122 2.78 -1.43 -9.04
CA ILE A 122 2.56 -2.58 -8.17
C ILE A 122 3.88 -3.30 -7.92
N THR A 123 4.25 -3.42 -6.66
CA THR A 123 5.27 -4.37 -6.22
C THR A 123 4.66 -5.38 -5.26
N VAL A 124 4.91 -6.66 -5.52
CA VAL A 124 4.42 -7.76 -4.70
C VAL A 124 5.59 -8.47 -4.03
N ARG A 125 5.33 -9.09 -2.87
CA ARG A 125 6.37 -9.77 -2.10
C ARG A 125 6.94 -11.00 -2.80
N ASP A 126 6.11 -11.71 -3.56
CA ASP A 126 6.46 -13.03 -4.06
C ASP A 126 5.78 -13.35 -5.41
N ASN A 127 6.34 -14.32 -6.13
CA ASN A 127 5.80 -14.78 -7.41
C ASN A 127 4.35 -15.31 -7.33
N PRO A 128 3.93 -16.04 -6.28
CA PRO A 128 2.53 -16.42 -6.10
C PRO A 128 1.59 -15.22 -6.08
N SER A 129 1.94 -14.15 -5.37
CA SER A 129 1.17 -12.91 -5.33
C SER A 129 1.01 -12.28 -6.71
N LYS A 130 2.09 -12.25 -7.51
CA LYS A 130 2.05 -11.78 -8.92
C LYS A 130 1.12 -12.63 -9.76
N LYS A 131 1.21 -13.96 -9.65
CA LYS A 131 0.34 -14.89 -10.39
C LYS A 131 -1.13 -14.67 -10.04
N ILE A 132 -1.47 -14.41 -8.78
CA ILE A 132 -2.84 -14.13 -8.35
C ILE A 132 -3.37 -12.84 -9.01
N LEU A 133 -2.60 -11.76 -9.01
CA LEU A 133 -2.99 -10.50 -9.68
C LEU A 133 -3.18 -10.68 -11.19
N ASN A 134 -2.26 -11.39 -11.84
CA ASN A 134 -2.37 -11.72 -13.26
C ASN A 134 -3.64 -12.55 -13.54
N ASN A 135 -3.95 -13.54 -12.70
CA ASN A 135 -5.14 -14.36 -12.84
C ASN A 135 -6.44 -13.57 -12.62
N PHE A 136 -6.40 -12.48 -11.86
CA PHE A 136 -7.53 -11.55 -11.75
C PHE A 136 -7.61 -10.56 -12.91
N GLY A 137 -6.66 -10.57 -13.84
CA GLY A 137 -6.62 -9.67 -14.99
C GLY A 137 -6.11 -8.27 -14.63
N VAL A 138 -5.23 -8.15 -13.64
CA VAL A 138 -4.45 -6.93 -13.40
C VAL A 138 -3.27 -6.94 -14.35
N SER A 139 -3.31 -6.07 -15.36
CA SER A 139 -2.33 -5.99 -16.44
C SER A 139 -1.96 -4.55 -16.85
N GLY A 140 -2.62 -3.55 -16.27
CA GLY A 140 -2.40 -2.13 -16.55
C GLY A 140 -1.02 -1.66 -16.09
N PRO A 141 -0.73 -1.66 -14.78
CA PRO A 141 0.58 -1.27 -14.27
C PRO A 141 1.60 -2.41 -14.40
N SER A 142 2.89 -2.05 -14.48
CA SER A 142 3.98 -3.01 -14.33
C SER A 142 3.92 -3.63 -12.92
N ILE A 143 3.86 -4.98 -12.87
CA ILE A 143 3.90 -5.75 -11.63
C ILE A 143 5.30 -6.32 -11.43
N TYR A 144 6.01 -5.77 -10.45
CA TYR A 144 7.34 -6.24 -10.05
C TYR A 144 7.23 -7.18 -8.86
N VAL A 145 8.02 -8.26 -8.89
CA VAL A 145 8.20 -9.10 -7.71
C VAL A 145 9.41 -8.53 -6.98
N ASN A 146 9.19 -8.05 -5.77
CA ASN A 146 10.26 -7.63 -4.89
C ASN A 146 10.23 -8.53 -3.65
N SER A 147 11.19 -9.46 -3.60
CA SER A 147 11.33 -10.45 -2.53
C SER A 147 11.61 -9.83 -1.18
N ASP A 148 12.06 -8.57 -1.16
CA ASP A 148 12.49 -7.92 0.06
C ASP A 148 12.15 -6.41 0.03
N PRO A 149 11.25 -5.93 0.91
CA PRO A 149 11.03 -4.49 1.06
C PRO A 149 12.30 -3.73 1.48
N LEU A 150 13.37 -4.41 1.90
CA LEU A 150 14.67 -3.80 2.21
C LEU A 150 15.61 -3.72 0.99
N LEU A 151 15.41 -4.52 -0.05
CA LEU A 151 16.42 -4.78 -1.10
C LEU A 151 16.27 -3.89 -2.34
N SER A 152 15.84 -2.65 -2.14
CA SER A 152 15.84 -1.61 -3.19
C SER A 152 17.23 -0.98 -3.42
N TYR A 153 18.31 -1.68 -3.09
CA TYR A 153 19.68 -1.13 -3.07
C TYR A 153 20.53 -1.49 -4.30
N SER A 154 20.02 -2.22 -5.30
CA SER A 154 20.90 -2.67 -6.40
C SER A 154 20.35 -2.51 -7.82
N LEU A 155 19.32 -1.69 -8.04
CA LEU A 155 18.82 -1.43 -9.40
C LEU A 155 18.71 0.07 -9.67
N THR A 156 19.88 0.74 -9.72
CA THR A 156 20.17 1.91 -10.57
C THR A 156 21.66 2.26 -10.42
N GLU A 157 22.52 1.38 -10.91
CA GLU A 157 23.81 1.75 -11.50
C GLU A 157 23.85 1.07 -12.86
N THR A 158 23.37 1.77 -13.88
CA THR A 158 23.70 1.52 -15.29
C THR A 158 23.30 2.73 -16.11
#